data_AF-A0A1H4CMZ9-F1
#
_entry.id   AF-A0A1H4CMZ9-F1
#
_cell.length_a   1.000
_cell.length_b   1.000
_cell.length_c   1.000
_cell.angle_alpha   90.00
_cell.angle_beta   90.00
_cell.angle_gamma   90.00
#
_symmetry.space_group_name_H-M   'P 1'
#
loop_
_entity.id
_entity.type
_entity.pdbx_description
1 polymer ?
#
loop_
_entity_poly.entity_id
_entity_poly.type
_entity_poly.pdbx_seq_one_letter_code
_entity_poly.pdbx_strand_id
1 'polypeptide(L)'
;MGAYYFYQRTWHRDEWMNKEVLVEDDRFVRKFLAASRPMELNVDAFHITPGYVMVDVASPLYPSAEKMTLSFDYLKRGCTLLIVQLPIKTSHLFKEKYESFCSMLAGLPLDYMVTPVVAPRLLTPAMVRYFGMEKVPFILFDGTDDKEYEDVAWEWLAQAQSYSRIPIAPLVSPQQDNHHKIYTGWDKIVEHCDMITLNDPVTDHPLTSQNLRRAGIYPYKGELVPGGQADFNMHLHNGATLIDDPAEISYHGSVPDITIKDGKVVQVHQQIINEKITGMHRKVSIPMHFV
;
A
#
# COMPACT_ATOMS: atom_id res chain seq x y z
N MET A 1 -26.10 -0.91 8.26
CA MET A 1 -24.89 -1.53 7.70
C MET A 1 -25.17 -3.03 7.59
N GLY A 2 -24.59 -3.70 6.60
CA GLY A 2 -24.98 -5.06 6.20
C GLY A 2 -23.98 -6.10 6.69
N ALA A 3 -24.47 -7.32 6.91
CA ALA A 3 -23.63 -8.50 7.06
C ALA A 3 -23.82 -9.37 5.81
N TYR A 4 -22.73 -9.80 5.19
CA TYR A 4 -22.79 -10.70 4.05
C TYR A 4 -21.60 -11.64 4.03
N TYR A 5 -21.74 -12.77 3.36
CA TYR A 5 -20.65 -13.71 3.13
C TYR A 5 -20.64 -14.16 1.68
N PHE A 6 -19.50 -14.66 1.25
CA PHE A 6 -19.36 -15.32 -0.04
C PHE A 6 -18.32 -16.43 0.06
N TYR A 7 -18.46 -17.45 -0.78
CA TYR A 7 -17.49 -18.52 -0.94
C TYR A 7 -16.94 -18.46 -2.35
N GLN A 8 -15.65 -18.16 -2.50
CA GLN A 8 -15.06 -18.03 -3.82
C GLN A 8 -13.55 -18.29 -3.79
N ARG A 9 -12.98 -18.49 -4.98
CA ARG A 9 -11.54 -18.43 -5.21
C ARG A 9 -11.05 -17.02 -4.90
N THR A 10 -10.24 -16.92 -3.84
CA THR A 10 -9.71 -15.67 -3.30
C THR A 10 -8.18 -15.70 -3.32
N TRP A 11 -7.55 -14.56 -3.59
CA TRP A 11 -6.11 -14.39 -3.45
C TRP A 11 -5.74 -14.13 -1.99
N HIS A 12 -4.85 -14.94 -1.43
CA HIS A 12 -4.42 -14.83 -0.06
C HIS A 12 -2.98 -15.35 0.09
N ARG A 13 -2.07 -14.55 0.65
CA ARG A 13 -0.65 -14.91 0.83
C ARG A 13 0.01 -15.43 -0.45
N ASP A 14 -0.22 -14.73 -1.55
CA ASP A 14 0.40 -15.04 -2.84
C ASP A 14 -0.05 -16.37 -3.46
N GLU A 15 -1.17 -16.93 -2.99
CA GLU A 15 -1.79 -18.16 -3.51
C GLU A 15 -3.31 -18.00 -3.67
N TRP A 16 -3.89 -18.74 -4.62
CA TRP A 16 -5.34 -18.83 -4.77
C TRP A 16 -5.92 -19.95 -3.95
N MET A 17 -6.93 -19.62 -3.15
CA MET A 17 -7.66 -20.62 -2.37
C MET A 17 -9.16 -20.35 -2.36
N ASN A 18 -9.95 -21.42 -2.39
CA ASN A 18 -11.38 -21.33 -2.15
C ASN A 18 -11.61 -21.13 -0.65
N LYS A 19 -12.23 -20.02 -0.29
CA LYS A 19 -12.42 -19.66 1.11
C LYS A 19 -13.74 -18.93 1.29
N GLU A 20 -14.38 -19.18 2.43
CA GLU A 20 -15.50 -18.37 2.89
C GLU A 20 -14.97 -17.06 3.48
N VAL A 21 -15.49 -15.95 3.01
CA VAL A 21 -15.20 -14.61 3.52
C VAL A 21 -16.47 -14.04 4.11
N LEU A 22 -16.38 -13.60 5.36
CA LEU A 22 -17.48 -13.01 6.11
C LEU A 22 -17.20 -11.53 6.27
N VAL A 23 -18.16 -10.68 5.90
CA VAL A 23 -18.10 -9.23 6.04
C VAL A 23 -19.23 -8.77 6.94
N GLU A 24 -18.89 -8.05 8.00
CA GLU A 24 -19.84 -7.40 8.89
C GLU A 24 -19.46 -5.93 9.02
N ASP A 25 -20.41 -5.07 8.68
CA ASP A 25 -20.20 -3.62 8.58
C ASP A 25 -19.08 -3.25 7.59
N ASP A 26 -17.95 -2.77 8.08
CA ASP A 26 -16.79 -2.35 7.28
C ASP A 26 -15.59 -3.29 7.43
N ARG A 27 -15.77 -4.50 7.98
CA ARG A 27 -14.68 -5.42 8.33
C ARG A 27 -14.91 -6.85 7.91
N PHE A 28 -13.81 -7.54 7.64
CA PHE A 28 -13.80 -8.99 7.60
C PHE A 28 -13.89 -9.57 9.01
N VAL A 29 -14.73 -10.57 9.23
CA VAL A 29 -14.95 -11.19 10.55
C VAL A 29 -14.69 -12.70 10.52
N ARG A 30 -14.40 -13.29 11.69
CA ARG A 30 -14.29 -14.76 11.82
C ARG A 30 -15.65 -15.44 11.99
N LYS A 31 -16.60 -14.69 12.54
CA LYS A 31 -17.96 -15.12 12.82
C LYS A 31 -18.81 -13.85 12.88
N PHE A 32 -20.05 -13.97 12.44
CA PHE A 32 -21.03 -12.91 12.64
C PHE A 32 -21.39 -12.76 14.12
N LEU A 33 -21.82 -11.56 14.49
CA LEU A 33 -22.49 -11.35 15.77
C LEU A 33 -23.85 -12.07 15.76
N ALA A 34 -24.30 -12.51 16.94
CA ALA A 34 -25.55 -13.29 17.06
C ALA A 34 -26.80 -12.53 16.58
N ALA A 35 -26.76 -11.19 16.61
CA ALA A 35 -27.85 -10.32 16.16
C ALA A 35 -27.85 -10.10 14.63
N SER A 36 -26.78 -10.48 13.94
CA SER A 36 -26.61 -10.21 12.52
C SER A 36 -27.45 -11.13 11.66
N ARG A 37 -27.91 -10.61 10.52
CA ARG A 37 -28.67 -11.33 9.52
C ARG A 37 -27.85 -11.38 8.23
N PRO A 38 -26.87 -12.30 8.14
CA PRO A 38 -25.97 -12.33 7.00
C PRO A 38 -26.71 -12.75 5.73
N MET A 39 -26.40 -12.10 4.62
CA MET A 39 -26.86 -12.48 3.29
C MET A 39 -25.73 -13.15 2.50
N GLU A 40 -26.06 -14.17 1.71
CA GLU A 40 -25.11 -14.71 0.75
C GLU A 40 -24.99 -13.76 -0.43
N LEU A 41 -23.76 -13.39 -0.77
CA LEU A 41 -23.43 -12.62 -1.95
C LEU A 41 -22.98 -13.59 -3.05
N ASN A 42 -23.74 -13.67 -4.15
CA ASN A 42 -23.31 -14.43 -5.31
C ASN A 42 -22.16 -13.68 -6.01
N VAL A 43 -21.00 -14.33 -6.07
CA VAL A 43 -19.79 -13.83 -6.71
C VAL A 43 -19.21 -14.85 -7.69
N ASP A 44 -20.03 -15.80 -8.14
CA ASP A 44 -19.58 -16.99 -8.89
C ASP A 44 -18.82 -16.64 -10.16
N ALA A 45 -19.18 -15.50 -10.79
CA ALA A 45 -18.57 -14.98 -12.01
C ALA A 45 -17.27 -14.17 -11.77
N PHE A 46 -16.77 -14.07 -10.53
CA PHE A 46 -15.66 -13.19 -10.19
C PHE A 46 -14.49 -13.89 -9.50
N HIS A 47 -13.27 -13.52 -9.87
CA HIS A 47 -12.09 -13.72 -9.04
C HIS A 47 -11.96 -12.56 -8.04
N ILE A 48 -11.66 -12.90 -6.79
CA ILE A 48 -11.62 -11.90 -5.71
C ILE A 48 -10.19 -11.71 -5.23
N THR A 49 -9.76 -10.46 -5.20
CA THR A 49 -8.46 -10.05 -4.67
C THR A 49 -8.65 -9.02 -3.54
N PRO A 50 -7.69 -8.88 -2.61
CA PRO A 50 -7.72 -7.78 -1.66
C PRO A 50 -7.75 -6.41 -2.36
N GLY A 51 -8.30 -5.40 -1.67
CA GLY A 51 -8.19 -4.02 -2.13
C GLY A 51 -6.73 -3.61 -2.23
N TYR A 52 -6.34 -2.95 -3.33
CA TYR A 52 -4.93 -2.69 -3.60
C TYR A 52 -4.40 -1.58 -2.70
N VAL A 53 -3.19 -1.80 -2.20
CA VAL A 53 -2.38 -0.77 -1.55
C VAL A 53 -1.29 -0.37 -2.53
N MET A 54 -1.30 0.88 -2.98
CA MET A 54 -0.41 1.33 -4.05
C MET A 54 0.42 2.52 -3.60
N VAL A 55 1.63 2.67 -4.15
CA VAL A 55 2.40 3.91 -4.04
C VAL A 55 2.12 4.76 -5.28
N ASP A 56 2.08 6.08 -5.13
CA ASP A 56 1.77 7.00 -6.23
C ASP A 56 2.93 7.17 -7.24
N VAL A 57 3.60 6.09 -7.62
CA VAL A 57 4.78 6.11 -8.50
C VAL A 57 4.42 6.52 -9.93
N ALA A 58 3.41 5.88 -10.54
CA ALA A 58 3.00 6.18 -11.91
C ALA A 58 2.42 7.59 -12.08
N SER A 59 1.64 8.05 -11.10
CA SER A 59 0.96 9.36 -11.14
C SER A 59 1.10 10.08 -9.80
N PRO A 60 2.27 10.69 -9.50
CA PRO A 60 2.51 11.33 -8.22
C PRO A 60 1.51 12.43 -7.90
N LEU A 61 0.91 12.38 -6.71
CA LEU A 61 -0.02 13.41 -6.23
C LEU A 61 0.73 14.67 -5.80
N TYR A 62 1.99 14.53 -5.36
CA TYR A 62 2.86 15.68 -5.17
C TYR A 62 3.67 15.95 -6.45
N PRO A 63 3.75 17.20 -6.95
CA PRO A 63 3.09 18.42 -6.48
C PRO A 63 1.75 18.71 -7.19
N SER A 64 1.13 17.72 -7.84
CA SER A 64 -0.02 17.90 -8.74
C SER A 64 -1.15 18.75 -8.17
N ALA A 65 -1.71 19.64 -8.98
CA ALA A 65 -2.92 20.39 -8.64
C ALA A 65 -4.19 19.52 -8.74
N GLU A 66 -4.15 18.42 -9.50
CA GLU A 66 -5.29 17.56 -9.85
C GLU A 66 -5.40 16.32 -8.94
N LYS A 67 -5.01 16.46 -7.67
CA LYS A 67 -4.93 15.33 -6.72
C LYS A 67 -6.22 14.52 -6.61
N MET A 68 -7.37 15.18 -6.71
CA MET A 68 -8.69 14.53 -6.68
C MET A 68 -8.87 13.61 -7.88
N THR A 69 -8.64 14.11 -9.09
CA THR A 69 -8.72 13.35 -10.34
C THR A 69 -7.77 12.15 -10.30
N LEU A 70 -6.50 12.39 -9.95
CA LEU A 70 -5.50 11.32 -9.84
C LEU A 70 -5.90 10.26 -8.81
N SER A 71 -6.48 10.67 -7.68
CA SER A 71 -6.97 9.72 -6.65
C SER A 71 -8.13 8.88 -7.16
N PHE A 72 -9.04 9.44 -7.96
CA PHE A 72 -10.09 8.66 -8.60
C PHE A 72 -9.52 7.68 -9.64
N ASP A 73 -8.46 8.05 -10.34
CA ASP A 73 -7.80 7.13 -11.28
C ASP A 73 -7.13 5.97 -10.55
N TYR A 74 -6.52 6.19 -9.38
CA TYR A 74 -6.07 5.09 -8.51
C TYR A 74 -7.24 4.23 -8.01
N LEU A 75 -8.36 4.85 -7.59
CA LEU A 75 -9.54 4.11 -7.14
C LEU A 75 -10.11 3.20 -8.24
N LYS A 76 -10.17 3.69 -9.48
CA LYS A 76 -10.60 2.92 -10.66
C LYS A 76 -9.69 1.72 -10.94
N ARG A 77 -8.40 1.81 -10.58
CA ARG A 77 -7.45 0.70 -10.67
C ARG A 77 -7.59 -0.32 -9.52
N GLY A 78 -8.56 -0.15 -8.62
CA GLY A 78 -8.74 -1.04 -7.47
C GLY A 78 -7.97 -0.64 -6.22
N CYS A 79 -7.37 0.55 -6.19
CA CYS A 79 -6.69 1.06 -5.00
C CYS A 79 -7.70 1.41 -3.91
N THR A 80 -7.51 0.91 -2.69
CA THR A 80 -8.30 1.27 -1.51
C THR A 80 -7.48 1.93 -0.41
N LEU A 81 -6.16 1.96 -0.57
CA LEU A 81 -5.20 2.73 0.22
C LEU A 81 -4.06 3.23 -0.67
N LEU A 82 -3.90 4.55 -0.75
CA LEU A 82 -2.83 5.19 -1.53
C LEU A 82 -1.71 5.68 -0.61
N ILE A 83 -0.48 5.26 -0.89
CA ILE A 83 0.72 5.78 -0.23
C ILE A 83 1.27 6.91 -1.09
N VAL A 84 1.17 8.12 -0.57
CA VAL A 84 1.51 9.34 -1.27
C VAL A 84 2.94 9.75 -0.94
N GLN A 85 3.76 9.91 -1.97
CA GLN A 85 5.14 10.33 -1.84
C GLN A 85 5.25 11.82 -1.45
N LEU A 86 6.09 12.10 -0.47
CA LEU A 86 6.45 13.44 -0.02
C LEU A 86 7.94 13.69 -0.24
N PRO A 87 8.35 14.37 -1.32
CA PRO A 87 9.74 14.72 -1.53
C PRO A 87 10.26 15.69 -0.46
N ILE A 88 11.28 15.29 0.31
CA ILE A 88 11.96 16.11 1.31
C ILE A 88 13.29 16.61 0.72
N LYS A 89 13.36 17.92 0.49
CA LYS A 89 14.53 18.57 -0.14
C LYS A 89 15.45 19.28 0.87
N THR A 90 15.08 19.33 2.14
CA THR A 90 15.81 20.03 3.20
C THR A 90 15.65 19.30 4.53
N SER A 91 16.71 19.33 5.35
CA SER A 91 16.75 18.69 6.67
C SER A 91 16.12 19.51 7.79
N HIS A 92 15.83 20.79 7.56
CA HIS A 92 15.39 21.70 8.63
C HIS A 92 13.87 21.84 8.76
N LEU A 93 13.10 21.58 7.69
CA LEU A 93 11.66 21.85 7.63
C LEU A 93 10.80 20.60 7.35
N PHE A 94 11.38 19.41 7.47
CA PHE A 94 10.68 18.17 7.08
C PHE A 94 9.43 17.88 7.92
N LYS A 95 9.42 18.28 9.20
CA LYS A 95 8.27 18.10 10.11
C LYS A 95 7.07 18.95 9.70
N GLU A 96 7.27 20.25 9.60
CA GLU A 96 6.25 21.20 9.15
C GLU A 96 5.75 20.84 7.75
N LYS A 97 6.66 20.43 6.86
CA LYS A 97 6.31 19.99 5.52
C LYS A 97 5.42 18.73 5.55
N TYR A 98 5.71 17.76 6.40
CA TYR A 98 4.90 16.55 6.56
C TYR A 98 3.50 16.88 7.09
N GLU A 99 3.41 17.70 8.14
CA GLU A 99 2.13 18.11 8.73
C GLU A 99 1.27 18.90 7.74
N SER A 100 1.86 19.91 7.08
CA SER A 100 1.19 20.70 6.04
C SER A 100 0.71 19.83 4.88
N PHE A 101 1.52 18.85 4.46
CA PHE A 101 1.15 17.95 3.38
C PHE A 101 0.00 17.00 3.79
N CYS A 102 0.02 16.47 5.01
CA CYS A 102 -1.10 15.69 5.55
C CYS A 102 -2.42 16.48 5.53
N SER A 103 -2.38 17.76 5.91
CA SER A 103 -3.55 18.65 5.85
C SER A 103 -3.99 18.93 4.42
N MET A 104 -3.06 19.05 3.47
CA MET A 104 -3.37 19.26 2.04
C MET A 104 -4.08 18.06 1.40
N LEU A 105 -3.74 16.84 1.84
CA LEU A 105 -4.38 15.60 1.36
C LEU A 105 -5.71 15.30 2.07
N ALA A 106 -6.13 16.12 3.04
CA ALA A 106 -7.41 15.93 3.69
C ALA A 106 -8.55 16.07 2.66
N GLY A 107 -9.49 15.12 2.66
CA GLY A 107 -10.62 15.12 1.73
C GLY A 107 -10.43 14.31 0.46
N LEU A 108 -9.28 13.64 0.27
CA LEU A 108 -9.13 12.68 -0.83
C LEU A 108 -10.19 11.55 -0.76
N PRO A 109 -10.60 10.98 -1.90
CA PRO A 109 -11.62 9.92 -1.95
C PRO A 109 -11.08 8.55 -1.51
N LEU A 110 -9.76 8.41 -1.34
CA LEU A 110 -9.10 7.20 -0.91
C LEU A 110 -8.54 7.38 0.50
N ASP A 111 -8.50 6.27 1.25
CA ASP A 111 -7.65 6.25 2.43
C ASP A 111 -6.22 6.46 1.95
N TYR A 112 -5.43 7.20 2.72
CA TYR A 112 -4.06 7.51 2.32
C TYR A 112 -3.07 7.40 3.47
N MET A 113 -1.81 7.13 3.12
CA MET A 113 -0.64 7.29 3.99
C MET A 113 0.35 8.20 3.29
N VAL A 114 1.29 8.77 4.02
CA VAL A 114 2.36 9.59 3.45
C VAL A 114 3.69 8.88 3.68
N THR A 115 4.51 8.76 2.65
CA THR A 115 5.91 8.28 2.76
C THR A 115 6.87 9.38 2.33
N PRO A 116 7.89 9.72 3.14
CA PRO A 116 8.90 10.68 2.72
C PRO A 116 9.82 10.05 1.66
N VAL A 117 10.15 10.84 0.64
CA VAL A 117 11.19 10.53 -0.35
C VAL A 117 12.35 11.50 -0.12
N VAL A 118 13.53 10.99 0.27
CA VAL A 118 14.66 11.82 0.72
C VAL A 118 15.91 11.47 -0.09
N ALA A 119 16.69 12.46 -0.53
CA ALA A 119 18.01 12.13 -1.09
C ALA A 119 18.88 11.43 -0.01
N PRO A 120 19.65 10.38 -0.34
CA PRO A 120 20.41 9.60 0.65
C PRO A 120 21.23 10.47 1.61
N ARG A 121 21.98 11.44 1.07
CA ARG A 121 22.80 12.41 1.84
C ARG A 121 22.03 13.32 2.81
N LEU A 122 20.73 13.48 2.62
CA LEU A 122 19.87 14.30 3.48
C LEU A 122 19.16 13.49 4.56
N LEU A 123 19.19 12.16 4.46
CA LEU A 123 18.53 11.27 5.41
C LEU A 123 19.31 11.26 6.73
N THR A 124 18.62 11.56 7.82
CA THR A 124 19.25 11.65 9.15
C THR A 124 18.55 10.74 10.16
N PRO A 125 19.24 10.31 11.23
CA PRO A 125 18.62 9.58 12.33
C PRO A 125 17.41 10.30 12.95
N ALA A 126 17.42 11.64 12.96
CA ALA A 126 16.32 12.45 13.46
C ALA A 126 15.06 12.34 12.58
N MET A 127 15.23 12.28 11.26
CA MET A 127 14.12 12.01 10.33
C MET A 127 13.57 10.61 10.54
N VAL A 128 14.43 9.59 10.60
CA VAL A 128 14.02 8.19 10.81
C VAL A 128 13.18 8.05 12.07
N ARG A 129 13.64 8.62 13.20
CA ARG A 129 12.88 8.61 14.46
C ARG A 129 11.56 9.36 14.36
N TYR A 130 11.54 10.56 13.77
CA TYR A 130 10.32 11.35 13.63
C TYR A 130 9.27 10.62 12.79
N PHE A 131 9.66 10.13 11.62
CA PHE A 131 8.78 9.40 10.72
C PHE A 131 8.30 8.07 11.33
N GLY A 132 9.17 7.38 12.07
CA GLY A 132 8.78 6.24 12.89
C GLY A 132 7.72 6.58 13.95
N MET A 133 7.86 7.72 14.65
CA MET A 133 6.88 8.21 15.63
C MET A 133 5.56 8.64 14.97
N GLU A 134 5.63 9.24 13.78
CA GLU A 134 4.46 9.59 12.99
C GLU A 134 3.77 8.40 12.34
N LYS A 135 4.38 7.20 12.47
CA LYS A 135 3.84 5.92 11.96
C LYS A 135 3.58 5.96 10.46
N VAL A 136 4.52 6.53 9.71
CA VAL A 136 4.56 6.36 8.26
C VAL A 136 4.97 4.92 7.90
N PRO A 137 4.56 4.39 6.73
CA PRO A 137 4.77 2.98 6.42
C PRO A 137 6.22 2.60 6.15
N PHE A 138 6.99 3.51 5.54
CA PHE A 138 8.41 3.35 5.23
C PHE A 138 8.97 4.71 4.80
N ILE A 139 10.29 4.81 4.68
CA ILE A 139 11.01 5.94 4.10
C ILE A 139 11.59 5.48 2.77
N LEU A 140 11.37 6.27 1.72
CA LEU A 140 12.02 6.07 0.45
C LEU A 140 13.22 7.01 0.31
N PHE A 141 14.24 6.57 -0.39
CA PHE A 141 15.29 7.46 -0.89
C PHE A 141 15.43 7.34 -2.40
N ASP A 142 15.83 8.44 -3.03
CA ASP A 142 16.05 8.47 -4.48
C ASP A 142 17.29 7.63 -4.82
N GLY A 143 17.09 6.50 -5.51
CA GLY A 143 18.15 5.59 -5.92
C GLY A 143 18.65 5.97 -7.31
N THR A 144 19.66 6.83 -7.39
CA THR A 144 20.22 7.33 -8.67
C THR A 144 21.53 6.65 -9.05
N ASP A 145 22.47 6.54 -8.10
CA ASP A 145 23.81 5.97 -8.29
C ASP A 145 24.29 5.21 -7.05
N ASP A 146 25.04 4.12 -7.24
CA ASP A 146 25.55 3.30 -6.13
C ASP A 146 26.59 4.05 -5.29
N LYS A 147 27.29 5.00 -5.89
CA LYS A 147 28.23 5.90 -5.22
C LYS A 147 27.59 6.80 -4.17
N GLU A 148 26.30 7.12 -4.33
CA GLU A 148 25.60 7.95 -3.33
C GLU A 148 25.44 7.23 -1.98
N TYR A 149 25.68 5.92 -1.94
CA TYR A 149 25.62 5.15 -0.71
C TYR A 149 26.88 5.28 0.15
N GLU A 150 28.03 5.60 -0.44
CA GLU A 150 29.32 5.59 0.27
C GLU A 150 29.41 6.71 1.33
N ASP A 151 28.76 7.84 1.07
CA ASP A 151 28.81 9.03 1.93
C ASP A 151 27.76 9.03 3.05
N VAL A 152 26.90 8.01 3.11
CA VAL A 152 25.82 7.91 4.09
C VAL A 152 26.22 6.99 5.23
N ALA A 153 26.08 7.49 6.46
CA ALA A 153 26.38 6.74 7.66
C ALA A 153 25.23 5.78 8.02
N TRP A 154 25.08 4.69 7.25
CA TRP A 154 23.97 3.74 7.31
C TRP A 154 23.79 3.08 8.68
N GLU A 155 24.87 2.82 9.42
CA GLU A 155 24.81 2.23 10.76
C GLU A 155 24.03 3.12 11.73
N TRP A 156 24.14 4.45 11.60
CA TRP A 156 23.39 5.40 12.43
C TRP A 156 21.90 5.42 12.07
N LEU A 157 21.58 5.18 10.80
CA LEU A 157 20.20 5.02 10.34
C LEU A 157 19.62 3.69 10.83
N ALA A 158 20.38 2.59 10.75
CA ALA A 158 20.00 1.28 11.28
C ALA A 158 19.67 1.35 12.79
N GLN A 159 20.54 2.00 13.57
CA GLN A 159 20.30 2.26 14.99
C GLN A 159 19.01 3.07 15.21
N ALA A 160 18.73 4.07 14.37
CA ALA A 160 17.50 4.85 14.46
C ALA A 160 16.24 4.03 14.11
N GLN A 161 16.35 3.05 13.19
CA GLN A 161 15.26 2.13 12.87
C GLN A 161 14.91 1.23 14.05
N SER A 162 15.87 0.81 14.87
CA SER A 162 15.64 -0.12 15.99
C SER A 162 14.49 0.29 16.93
N TYR A 163 14.24 1.59 17.09
CA TYR A 163 13.18 2.15 17.93
C TYR A 163 11.77 2.01 17.33
N SER A 164 11.62 2.18 16.02
CA SER A 164 10.31 2.25 15.35
C SER A 164 10.07 1.12 14.36
N ARG A 165 11.12 0.39 14.02
CA ARG A 165 11.20 -0.63 12.97
C ARG A 165 10.74 -0.16 11.59
N ILE A 166 10.80 1.16 11.34
CA ILE A 166 10.40 1.74 10.06
C ILE A 166 11.34 1.25 8.94
N PRO A 167 10.82 0.62 7.87
CA PRO A 167 11.64 0.24 6.73
C PRO A 167 12.19 1.45 5.97
N ILE A 168 13.41 1.34 5.46
CA ILE A 168 14.02 2.27 4.51
C ILE A 168 14.27 1.50 3.22
N ALA A 169 13.92 2.06 2.05
CA ALA A 169 14.13 1.38 0.77
C ALA A 169 14.46 2.39 -0.35
N PRO A 170 15.21 1.97 -1.38
CA PRO A 170 15.41 2.77 -2.58
C PRO A 170 14.11 2.83 -3.39
N LEU A 171 13.82 4.03 -3.90
CA LEU A 171 12.89 4.25 -4.99
C LEU A 171 13.71 4.39 -6.27
N VAL A 172 13.53 3.43 -7.19
CA VAL A 172 14.26 3.38 -8.45
C VAL A 172 13.25 3.37 -9.58
N SER A 173 13.48 4.18 -10.61
CA SER A 173 12.63 4.11 -11.79
C SER A 173 12.86 2.78 -12.51
N PRO A 174 11.80 2.03 -12.89
CA PRO A 174 11.96 0.81 -13.69
C PRO A 174 12.69 1.04 -15.02
N GLN A 175 12.71 2.28 -15.51
CA GLN A 175 13.36 2.69 -16.76
C GLN A 175 14.87 2.95 -16.59
N GLN A 176 15.40 2.92 -15.36
CA GLN A 176 16.83 3.06 -15.13
C GLN A 176 17.57 1.75 -15.44
N ASP A 177 18.49 1.82 -16.41
CA ASP A 177 19.35 0.70 -16.82
C ASP A 177 20.15 0.07 -15.66
N ASN A 178 20.41 0.85 -14.60
CA ASN A 178 21.20 0.42 -13.45
C ASN A 178 20.38 -0.08 -12.25
N HIS A 179 19.04 -0.23 -12.36
CA HIS A 179 18.19 -0.55 -11.21
C HIS A 179 18.63 -1.82 -10.45
N HIS A 180 18.99 -2.90 -11.15
CA HIS A 180 19.50 -4.12 -10.51
C HIS A 180 20.76 -3.87 -9.69
N LYS A 181 21.68 -3.02 -10.17
CA LYS A 181 22.91 -2.66 -9.44
C LYS A 181 22.60 -1.88 -8.18
N ILE A 182 21.65 -0.95 -8.26
CA ILE A 182 21.20 -0.11 -7.13
C ILE A 182 20.60 -0.99 -6.03
N TYR A 183 19.72 -1.93 -6.37
CA TYR A 183 19.16 -2.88 -5.40
C TYR A 183 20.22 -3.84 -4.84
N THR A 184 21.12 -4.37 -5.68
CA THR A 184 22.21 -5.23 -5.22
C THR A 184 23.15 -4.50 -4.25
N GLY A 185 23.45 -3.22 -4.51
CA GLY A 185 24.24 -2.38 -3.61
C GLY A 185 23.49 -2.13 -2.30
N TRP A 186 22.19 -1.86 -2.37
CA TRP A 186 21.34 -1.69 -1.21
C TRP A 186 21.26 -2.95 -0.34
N ASP A 187 21.08 -4.12 -0.95
CA ASP A 187 21.00 -5.39 -0.22
C ASP A 187 22.27 -5.68 0.58
N LYS A 188 23.45 -5.33 0.04
CA LYS A 188 24.72 -5.45 0.77
C LYS A 188 24.77 -4.54 1.99
N ILE A 189 24.27 -3.31 1.88
CA ILE A 189 24.22 -2.36 3.00
C ILE A 189 23.24 -2.87 4.05
N VAL A 190 22.07 -3.34 3.62
CA VAL A 190 21.04 -3.92 4.47
C VAL A 190 21.59 -5.09 5.27
N GLU A 191 22.29 -6.02 4.61
CA GLU A 191 22.90 -7.18 5.25
C GLU A 191 24.05 -6.77 6.19
N HIS A 192 24.89 -5.83 5.77
CA HIS A 192 26.04 -5.38 6.57
C HIS A 192 25.62 -4.64 7.85
N CYS A 193 24.60 -3.79 7.76
CA CYS A 193 24.15 -2.93 8.85
C CYS A 193 22.94 -3.48 9.62
N ASP A 194 22.42 -4.65 9.24
CA ASP A 194 21.16 -5.24 9.74
C ASP A 194 19.98 -4.25 9.66
N MET A 195 19.85 -3.59 8.50
CA MET A 195 18.80 -2.59 8.28
C MET A 195 17.45 -3.24 7.99
N ILE A 196 16.39 -2.55 8.39
CA ILE A 196 15.03 -2.94 8.02
C ILE A 196 14.71 -2.31 6.66
N THR A 197 14.48 -3.13 5.64
CA THR A 197 14.10 -2.68 4.28
C THR A 197 12.77 -3.28 3.85
N LEU A 198 12.21 -2.85 2.72
CA LEU A 198 11.18 -3.60 2.01
C LEU A 198 11.80 -4.83 1.32
N ASN A 199 11.01 -5.89 1.15
CA ASN A 199 11.41 -7.13 0.46
C ASN A 199 11.51 -6.91 -1.05
N ASP A 200 10.46 -6.30 -1.61
CA ASP A 200 10.33 -6.11 -3.04
C ASP A 200 10.47 -4.61 -3.40
N PRO A 201 10.98 -4.28 -4.60
CA PRO A 201 10.99 -2.93 -5.12
C PRO A 201 9.62 -2.25 -5.06
N VAL A 202 9.62 -0.94 -4.79
CA VAL A 202 8.40 -0.14 -4.90
C VAL A 202 8.18 0.25 -6.35
N THR A 203 7.06 -0.19 -6.91
CA THR A 203 6.68 0.06 -8.31
C THR A 203 5.32 0.75 -8.38
N ASP A 204 4.77 0.88 -9.59
CA ASP A 204 3.41 1.35 -9.83
C ASP A 204 2.34 0.25 -9.68
N HIS A 205 2.73 -0.97 -9.32
CA HIS A 205 1.85 -2.08 -8.97
C HIS A 205 1.49 -2.08 -7.47
N PRO A 206 0.46 -2.84 -7.05
CA PRO A 206 0.15 -3.01 -5.64
C PRO A 206 1.33 -3.57 -4.84
N LEU A 207 1.46 -3.14 -3.57
CA LEU A 207 2.46 -3.70 -2.67
C LEU A 207 2.21 -5.19 -2.41
N THR A 208 3.28 -5.97 -2.39
CA THR A 208 3.25 -7.41 -2.09
C THR A 208 2.82 -7.66 -0.64
N SER A 209 2.34 -8.88 -0.38
CA SER A 209 1.99 -9.32 0.98
C SER A 209 3.15 -9.19 1.97
N GLN A 210 4.38 -9.41 1.49
CA GLN A 210 5.61 -9.25 2.28
C GLN A 210 5.85 -7.78 2.64
N ASN A 211 5.79 -6.88 1.66
CA ASN A 211 5.95 -5.44 1.89
C ASN A 211 4.85 -4.87 2.79
N LEU A 212 3.60 -5.34 2.68
CA LEU A 212 2.50 -4.95 3.56
C LEU A 212 2.77 -5.31 5.03
N ARG A 213 3.36 -6.48 5.29
CA ARG A 213 3.77 -6.92 6.65
C ARG A 213 4.94 -6.11 7.17
N ARG A 214 5.99 -5.91 6.35
CA ARG A 214 7.15 -5.11 6.74
C ARG A 214 6.77 -3.68 7.08
N ALA A 215 5.93 -3.06 6.25
CA ALA A 215 5.43 -1.70 6.45
C ALA A 215 4.45 -1.56 7.64
N GLY A 216 3.94 -2.66 8.22
CA GLY A 216 2.96 -2.60 9.31
C GLY A 216 1.55 -2.17 8.88
N ILE A 217 1.25 -2.28 7.59
CA ILE A 217 -0.08 -2.04 6.99
C ILE A 217 -0.97 -3.27 7.19
N TYR A 218 -0.40 -4.46 7.00
CA TYR A 218 -1.04 -5.72 7.38
C TYR A 218 -1.24 -5.77 8.92
N PRO A 219 -2.37 -6.32 9.42
CA PRO A 219 -3.47 -6.97 8.71
C PRO A 219 -4.63 -6.04 8.33
N TYR A 220 -4.48 -4.73 8.53
CA TYR A 220 -5.60 -3.80 8.42
C TYR A 220 -6.12 -3.63 6.99
N LYS A 221 -5.21 -3.60 6.00
CA LYS A 221 -5.53 -3.50 4.57
C LYS A 221 -4.60 -4.37 3.72
N GLY A 222 -5.04 -4.63 2.48
CA GLY A 222 -4.27 -5.35 1.48
C GLY A 222 -4.32 -6.88 1.60
N GLU A 223 -5.15 -7.43 2.49
CA GLU A 223 -5.37 -8.88 2.66
C GLU A 223 -6.82 -9.20 3.08
N LEU A 224 -7.32 -10.37 2.69
CA LEU A 224 -8.67 -10.86 3.02
C LEU A 224 -8.65 -11.64 4.35
N VAL A 225 -8.31 -10.94 5.44
CA VAL A 225 -8.12 -11.53 6.77
C VAL A 225 -9.09 -10.96 7.80
N PRO A 226 -9.62 -11.79 8.72
CA PRO A 226 -10.48 -11.31 9.79
C PRO A 226 -9.82 -10.23 10.65
N GLY A 227 -10.56 -9.17 10.96
CA GLY A 227 -10.09 -7.97 11.65
C GLY A 227 -9.59 -6.87 10.71
N GLY A 228 -9.27 -7.21 9.46
CA GLY A 228 -8.98 -6.28 8.38
C GLY A 228 -10.23 -5.53 7.89
N GLN A 229 -10.01 -4.43 7.18
CA GLN A 229 -11.08 -3.66 6.55
C GLN A 229 -11.63 -4.42 5.34
N ALA A 230 -12.94 -4.37 5.14
CA ALA A 230 -13.65 -5.06 4.06
C ALA A 230 -13.44 -4.38 2.70
N ASP A 231 -12.18 -4.38 2.25
CA ASP A 231 -11.70 -3.81 1.01
C ASP A 231 -11.27 -4.92 0.07
N PHE A 232 -11.91 -5.03 -1.09
CA PHE A 232 -11.63 -6.07 -2.06
C PHE A 232 -12.06 -5.69 -3.47
N ASN A 233 -11.44 -6.33 -4.44
CA ASN A 233 -11.65 -6.13 -5.86
C ASN A 233 -12.23 -7.41 -6.46
N MET A 234 -13.19 -7.24 -7.38
CA MET A 234 -13.78 -8.32 -8.16
C MET A 234 -13.40 -8.17 -9.62
N HIS A 235 -12.89 -9.25 -10.19
CA HIS A 235 -12.46 -9.36 -11.59
C HIS A 235 -13.35 -10.39 -12.27
N LEU A 236 -14.09 -9.98 -13.30
CA LEU A 236 -14.99 -10.88 -14.00
C LEU A 236 -14.16 -11.97 -14.70
N HIS A 237 -14.43 -13.24 -14.39
CA HIS A 237 -13.94 -14.36 -15.19
C HIS A 237 -15.08 -14.80 -16.09
N ASN A 238 -14.92 -14.57 -17.39
CA ASN A 238 -15.94 -14.89 -18.40
C ASN A 238 -15.45 -15.92 -19.41
N GLY A 239 -14.43 -16.72 -19.03
CA GLY A 239 -13.84 -17.77 -19.88
C GLY A 239 -13.24 -17.28 -21.21
N ALA A 240 -13.16 -15.96 -21.41
CA ALA A 240 -12.74 -15.30 -22.65
C ALA A 240 -11.68 -14.20 -22.41
N THR A 241 -11.46 -13.78 -21.17
CA THR A 241 -10.38 -12.85 -20.79
C THR A 241 -9.05 -13.58 -20.68
N LEU A 242 -8.03 -13.06 -21.38
CA LEU A 242 -6.65 -13.56 -21.49
C LEU A 242 -5.88 -13.76 -20.18
N ILE A 243 -6.47 -13.47 -19.02
CA ILE A 243 -5.85 -13.68 -17.71
C ILE A 243 -6.39 -14.99 -17.12
N ASP A 244 -6.05 -16.10 -17.79
CA ASP A 244 -6.32 -17.46 -17.32
C ASP A 244 -5.31 -17.90 -16.24
N ASP A 245 -4.30 -17.07 -15.94
CA ASP A 245 -3.45 -17.22 -14.76
C ASP A 245 -3.83 -16.18 -13.70
N PRO A 246 -4.59 -16.59 -12.68
CA PRO A 246 -4.93 -15.75 -11.55
C PRO A 246 -3.70 -15.16 -10.81
N ALA A 247 -2.48 -15.68 -11.00
CA ALA A 247 -1.25 -15.05 -10.49
C ALA A 247 -0.95 -13.70 -11.18
N GLU A 248 -1.32 -13.51 -12.45
CA GLU A 248 -1.10 -12.25 -13.17
C GLU A 248 -2.03 -11.12 -12.67
N ILE A 249 -3.23 -11.45 -12.20
CA ILE A 249 -4.24 -10.51 -11.68
C ILE A 249 -3.69 -9.74 -10.46
N SER A 250 -3.02 -10.45 -9.55
CA SER A 250 -2.45 -9.87 -8.33
C SER A 250 -1.09 -9.22 -8.57
N TYR A 251 -0.24 -9.84 -9.39
CA TYR A 251 1.14 -9.39 -9.61
C TYR A 251 1.22 -8.15 -10.51
N HIS A 252 0.35 -8.04 -11.51
CA HIS A 252 0.33 -6.90 -12.42
C HIS A 252 -0.70 -5.82 -12.06
N GLY A 253 -1.51 -6.03 -11.02
CA GLY A 253 -2.53 -5.06 -10.60
C GLY A 253 -3.57 -4.83 -11.70
N SER A 254 -4.17 -5.93 -12.18
CA SER A 254 -5.20 -5.88 -13.21
C SER A 254 -6.34 -4.95 -12.79
N VAL A 255 -6.93 -4.26 -13.76
CA VAL A 255 -7.99 -3.29 -13.50
C VAL A 255 -9.28 -4.02 -13.15
N PRO A 256 -9.86 -3.82 -11.95
CA PRO A 256 -11.05 -4.55 -11.55
C PRO A 256 -12.32 -4.04 -12.23
N ASP A 257 -13.29 -4.95 -12.32
CA ASP A 257 -14.65 -4.60 -12.71
C ASP A 257 -15.37 -3.90 -11.56
N ILE A 258 -15.17 -4.35 -10.33
CA ILE A 258 -15.83 -3.80 -9.15
C ILE A 258 -14.81 -3.64 -8.02
N THR A 259 -14.81 -2.46 -7.40
CA THR A 259 -14.06 -2.20 -6.16
C THR A 259 -15.02 -1.96 -5.01
N ILE A 260 -14.76 -2.68 -3.92
CA ILE A 260 -15.44 -2.57 -2.65
C ILE A 260 -14.47 -1.94 -1.66
N LYS A 261 -14.90 -0.86 -1.01
CA LYS A 261 -14.16 -0.17 0.04
C LYS A 261 -15.08 0.02 1.25
N ASP A 262 -14.57 -0.28 2.44
CA ASP A 262 -15.31 -0.21 3.71
C ASP A 262 -16.65 -1.00 3.64
N GLY A 263 -16.64 -2.15 2.97
CA GLY A 263 -17.82 -3.01 2.78
C GLY A 263 -18.87 -2.46 1.80
N LYS A 264 -18.55 -1.41 1.04
CA LYS A 264 -19.47 -0.77 0.08
C LYS A 264 -18.87 -0.73 -1.31
N VAL A 265 -19.73 -0.91 -2.31
CA VAL A 265 -19.33 -0.73 -3.71
C VAL A 265 -19.04 0.74 -3.96
N VAL A 266 -17.84 1.04 -4.44
CA VAL A 266 -17.38 2.41 -4.72
C VAL A 266 -17.11 2.65 -6.21
N GLN A 267 -16.79 1.58 -6.95
CA GLN A 267 -16.55 1.63 -8.38
C GLN A 267 -17.14 0.39 -9.06
N VAL A 268 -17.78 0.58 -10.22
CA VAL A 268 -18.27 -0.48 -11.13
C VAL A 268 -17.91 -0.11 -12.57
N HIS A 269 -17.29 -1.02 -13.32
CA HIS A 269 -16.79 -0.84 -14.69
C HIS A 269 -16.15 0.53 -14.95
N GLN A 270 -15.14 0.88 -14.14
CA GLN A 270 -14.41 2.15 -14.20
C GLN A 270 -15.23 3.43 -13.89
N GLN A 271 -16.48 3.30 -13.45
CA GLN A 271 -17.34 4.40 -13.01
C GLN A 271 -17.41 4.46 -11.48
N ILE A 272 -17.19 5.65 -10.92
CA ILE A 272 -17.31 5.89 -9.48
C ILE A 272 -18.78 6.11 -9.13
N ILE A 273 -19.32 5.30 -8.23
CA ILE A 273 -20.76 5.35 -7.88
C ILE A 273 -21.10 6.56 -7.01
N ASN A 274 -20.14 7.01 -6.19
CA ASN A 274 -20.33 8.15 -5.30
C ASN A 274 -19.07 9.00 -5.22
N GLU A 275 -19.07 10.16 -5.87
CA GLU A 275 -17.92 11.08 -5.83
C GLU A 275 -17.75 11.79 -4.48
N LYS A 276 -18.74 11.69 -3.57
CA LYS A 276 -18.66 12.22 -2.21
C LYS A 276 -17.97 11.26 -1.22
N ILE A 277 -17.33 10.20 -1.70
CA ILE A 277 -16.51 9.35 -0.85
C ILE A 277 -15.35 10.18 -0.32
N THR A 278 -15.06 10.01 0.96
CA THR A 278 -13.91 10.61 1.62
C THR A 278 -13.16 9.51 2.33
N GLY A 279 -11.87 9.42 2.06
CA GLY A 279 -10.97 8.55 2.77
C GLY A 279 -10.31 9.25 3.96
N MET A 280 -9.56 8.48 4.72
CA MET A 280 -8.90 8.95 5.93
C MET A 280 -7.39 8.79 5.84
N HIS A 281 -6.66 9.73 6.45
CA HIS A 281 -5.25 9.54 6.73
C HIS A 281 -5.08 8.35 7.69
N ARG A 282 -4.31 7.36 7.27
CA ARG A 282 -4.01 6.17 8.05
C ARG A 282 -2.57 6.23 8.55
N LYS A 283 -2.39 5.70 9.75
CA LYS A 283 -1.07 5.46 10.37
C LYS A 283 -0.87 3.95 10.44
N VAL A 284 0.37 3.49 10.31
CA VAL A 284 0.65 2.05 10.44
C VAL A 284 0.47 1.59 11.88
N SER A 285 0.26 0.29 12.06
CA SER A 285 0.05 -0.29 13.38
C SER A 285 1.38 -0.45 14.13
N ILE A 286 2.09 -1.54 13.85
CA ILE A 286 3.43 -1.88 14.31
C ILE A 286 4.16 -2.54 13.12
N PRO A 287 5.15 -1.86 12.50
CA PRO A 287 5.99 -2.46 11.46
C PRO A 287 6.67 -3.74 11.93
N MET A 288 6.87 -4.69 11.02
CA MET A 288 7.55 -5.98 11.28
C MET A 288 6.88 -6.88 12.35
N HIS A 289 5.65 -6.60 12.79
CA HIS A 289 5.01 -7.40 13.84
C HIS A 289 4.54 -8.78 13.36
N PHE A 290 4.26 -8.91 12.07
CA PHE A 290 3.72 -10.12 11.44
C PHE A 290 4.64 -10.71 10.38
N VAL A 291 5.92 -10.33 10.41
CA VAL A 291 6.97 -10.82 9.50
C VAL A 291 7.55 -12.12 10.03
#